data_AF-A0AA91T188-F1
#
_entry.id   AF-A0AA91T188-F1
#
_cell.length_a   1.000
_cell.length_b   1.000
_cell.length_c   1.000
_cell.angle_alpha   90.00
_cell.angle_beta   90.00
_cell.angle_gamma   90.00
#
_symmetry.space_group_name_H-M   'P 1'
#
loop_
_entity.id
_entity.type
_entity.pdbx_description
1 polymer ?
#
loop_
_entity_poly.entity_id
_entity_poly.type
_entity_poly.pdbx_seq_one_letter_code
_entity_poly.pdbx_strand_id
1 'polypeptide(L)'
;MIKAPALARSIRPFSSAVPRSFLGNFFGTKEAKKKEIIEKQDEYEVDASSKIVILDRNNSPDYKPFNAAEDMPDFKIIQWKSKVVRAQDIESSFTPESVAEAICDTYSELKGSTISPNKFSDISLADLQFRFDFAKALQSRLGFDISDYTMTRAHNVDYLYSELRKVIAHRWSSERNPNAIVLRPEDFSETANVYLNRERTEEEQKKVLDELVEKVRASASP
;
A
#
# COMPACT_ATOMS: atom_id res chain seq x y z
N MET A 1 -11.56 -24.90 -76.73
CA MET A 1 -10.25 -25.41 -76.28
C MET A 1 -9.21 -24.64 -77.06
N ILE A 2 -8.39 -23.76 -76.48
CA ILE A 2 -7.22 -24.08 -75.65
C ILE A 2 -7.11 -23.06 -74.49
N LYS A 3 -6.74 -23.57 -73.31
CA LYS A 3 -6.46 -22.84 -72.07
C LYS A 3 -5.08 -22.21 -72.12
N ALA A 4 -4.89 -21.06 -71.46
CA ALA A 4 -3.67 -20.77 -70.70
C ALA A 4 -4.01 -19.92 -69.46
N PRO A 5 -3.42 -20.18 -68.28
CA PRO A 5 -3.83 -19.61 -67.00
C PRO A 5 -2.90 -18.50 -66.46
N ALA A 6 -3.46 -17.80 -65.47
CA ALA A 6 -2.94 -16.83 -64.49
C ALA A 6 -1.41 -16.64 -64.31
N LEU A 7 -1.00 -15.38 -64.09
CA LEU A 7 -0.53 -14.82 -62.79
C LEU A 7 0.14 -13.44 -62.98
N ALA A 8 -0.31 -12.43 -62.24
CA ALA A 8 0.57 -11.53 -61.46
C ALA A 8 -0.27 -10.48 -60.69
N ARG A 9 0.05 -10.34 -59.41
CA ARG A 9 -0.60 -9.49 -58.41
C ARG A 9 -0.45 -8.00 -58.72
N SER A 10 -1.49 -7.23 -58.44
CA SER A 10 -1.38 -5.81 -58.07
C SER A 10 -2.25 -5.59 -56.84
N ILE A 11 -1.58 -5.39 -55.70
CA ILE A 11 -2.17 -5.04 -54.42
C ILE A 11 -2.74 -3.62 -54.57
N ARG A 12 -4.06 -3.47 -54.46
CA ARG A 12 -4.69 -2.14 -54.37
C ARG A 12 -4.58 -1.65 -52.93
N PRO A 13 -3.91 -0.52 -52.65
CA PRO A 13 -3.87 0.04 -51.31
C PRO A 13 -5.26 0.57 -50.93
N PHE A 14 -5.78 0.15 -49.77
CA PHE A 14 -6.88 0.84 -49.09
C PHE A 14 -6.33 2.05 -48.36
N SER A 15 -6.02 3.10 -49.12
CA SER A 15 -5.71 4.43 -48.61
C SER A 15 -6.15 5.44 -49.68
N SER A 16 -7.39 5.93 -49.55
CA SER A 16 -7.80 7.17 -50.22
C SER A 16 -7.66 8.30 -49.22
N ALA A 17 -6.43 8.79 -49.03
CA ALA A 17 -6.21 10.07 -48.38
C ALA A 17 -6.63 11.16 -49.36
N VAL A 18 -7.86 11.67 -49.20
CA VAL A 18 -8.26 12.93 -49.85
C VAL A 18 -7.42 14.05 -49.24
N PRO A 19 -6.62 14.81 -50.03
CA PRO A 19 -5.86 15.91 -49.49
C PRO A 19 -6.83 16.99 -49.04
N ARG A 20 -7.03 17.15 -47.73
CA ARG A 20 -7.76 18.29 -47.18
C ARG A 20 -6.81 19.49 -47.21
N SER A 21 -6.99 20.32 -48.22
CA SER A 21 -6.34 21.63 -48.34
C SER A 21 -6.69 22.48 -47.10
N PHE A 22 -5.74 22.62 -46.19
CA PHE A 22 -5.87 23.39 -44.94
C PHE A 22 -6.12 24.91 -45.18
N LEU A 23 -5.99 25.38 -46.42
CA LEU A 23 -6.17 26.78 -46.80
C LEU A 23 -7.41 27.04 -47.69
N GLY A 24 -8.28 26.05 -47.89
CA GLY A 24 -9.43 26.17 -48.80
C GLY A 24 -10.72 26.70 -48.17
N ASN A 25 -10.89 26.61 -46.85
CA ASN A 25 -12.17 26.92 -46.17
C ASN A 25 -12.07 28.05 -45.12
N PHE A 26 -10.97 28.81 -45.08
CA PHE A 26 -10.82 29.97 -44.17
C PHE A 26 -11.22 31.30 -44.80
N PHE A 27 -11.63 31.32 -46.07
CA PHE A 27 -12.08 32.53 -46.77
C PHE A 27 -13.55 32.44 -47.16
N GLY A 28 -14.40 32.42 -46.14
CA GLY A 28 -15.76 32.92 -46.26
C GLY A 28 -15.75 34.44 -46.10
N THR A 29 -15.79 35.16 -47.22
CA THR A 29 -16.29 36.54 -47.41
C THR A 29 -16.25 37.46 -46.17
N LYS A 30 -15.20 38.28 -46.02
CA LYS A 30 -15.19 39.59 -45.33
C LYS A 30 -13.76 40.19 -45.35
N GLU A 31 -13.34 40.70 -46.51
CA GLU A 31 -12.04 41.39 -46.67
C GLU A 31 -11.91 42.62 -45.75
N ALA A 32 -13.02 43.23 -45.32
CA ALA A 32 -13.01 44.40 -44.45
C ALA A 32 -12.57 44.11 -43.00
N LYS A 33 -12.81 42.90 -42.46
CA LYS A 33 -12.43 42.56 -41.08
C LYS A 33 -10.99 42.08 -40.94
N LYS A 34 -10.31 41.75 -42.04
CA LYS A 34 -8.92 41.28 -41.99
C LYS A 34 -7.92 42.39 -41.73
N LYS A 35 -8.12 43.60 -42.26
CA LYS A 35 -7.21 44.72 -42.00
C LYS A 35 -7.22 45.13 -40.52
N GLU A 36 -8.40 45.22 -39.92
CA GLU A 36 -8.56 45.51 -38.48
C GLU A 36 -7.95 44.44 -37.56
N ILE A 37 -8.00 43.17 -37.95
CA ILE A 37 -7.43 42.06 -37.15
C ILE A 37 -5.91 42.00 -37.33
N ILE A 38 -5.38 42.34 -38.51
CA ILE A 38 -3.94 42.37 -38.78
C ILE A 38 -3.29 43.57 -38.08
N GLU A 39 -3.90 44.76 -38.14
CA GLU A 39 -3.42 45.94 -37.37
C GLU A 39 -3.43 45.68 -35.87
N LYS A 40 -4.47 45.01 -35.34
CA LYS A 40 -4.56 44.68 -33.92
C LYS A 40 -3.68 43.50 -33.49
N GLN A 41 -3.17 42.69 -34.43
CA GLN A 41 -2.23 41.61 -34.11
C GLN A 41 -0.82 42.13 -33.86
N ASP A 42 -0.43 43.21 -34.54
CA ASP A 42 0.84 43.90 -34.28
C ASP A 42 0.80 44.73 -32.98
N GLU A 43 -0.40 45.08 -32.49
CA GLU A 43 -0.61 45.73 -31.18
C GLU A 43 -0.72 44.75 -30.00
N TYR A 44 -0.75 43.43 -30.25
CA TYR A 44 -0.71 42.45 -29.16
C TYR A 44 0.73 42.33 -28.64
N GLU A 45 1.06 43.16 -27.64
CA GLU A 45 2.19 42.90 -26.77
C GLU A 45 2.04 41.49 -26.20
N VAL A 46 2.98 40.60 -26.52
CA VAL A 46 3.07 39.29 -25.87
C VAL A 46 3.36 39.57 -24.40
N ASP A 47 2.31 39.54 -23.59
CA ASP A 47 2.42 39.75 -22.15
C ASP A 47 3.36 38.70 -21.58
N ALA A 48 4.58 39.10 -21.26
CA ALA A 48 5.61 38.23 -20.69
C ALA A 48 5.19 37.65 -19.32
N SER A 49 4.08 38.15 -18.75
CA SER A 49 3.48 37.66 -17.52
C SER A 49 2.43 36.56 -17.71
N SER A 50 2.12 36.15 -18.95
CA SER A 50 1.19 35.06 -19.26
C SER A 50 1.75 33.68 -18.84
N LYS A 51 1.77 33.44 -17.53
CA LYS A 51 2.24 32.21 -16.92
C LYS A 51 1.21 31.12 -17.17
N ILE A 52 1.56 30.12 -17.99
CA ILE A 52 0.78 28.88 -18.09
C ILE A 52 0.84 28.22 -16.71
N VAL A 53 -0.24 28.33 -15.93
CA VAL A 53 -0.36 27.65 -14.63
C VAL A 53 -0.73 26.20 -14.92
N ILE A 54 0.22 25.29 -14.73
CA ILE A 54 -0.07 23.85 -14.79
C ILE A 54 -0.88 23.52 -13.54
N LEU A 55 -2.08 22.98 -13.75
CA LEU A 55 -2.92 22.57 -12.63
C LEU A 55 -2.30 21.32 -11.96
N ASP A 56 -2.05 21.43 -10.67
CA ASP A 56 -1.64 20.36 -9.77
C ASP A 56 -2.78 19.98 -8.82
N ARG A 57 -2.56 18.98 -7.97
CA ARG A 57 -3.57 18.54 -7.01
C ARG A 57 -4.02 19.65 -6.06
N ASN A 58 -3.17 20.64 -5.76
CA ASN A 58 -3.44 21.63 -4.73
C ASN A 58 -4.13 22.88 -5.30
N ASN A 59 -3.92 23.18 -6.59
CA ASN A 59 -4.50 24.34 -7.28
C ASN A 59 -5.72 23.98 -8.15
N SER A 60 -6.08 22.69 -8.23
CA SER A 60 -7.25 22.23 -8.96
C SER A 60 -8.54 22.76 -8.30
N PRO A 61 -9.48 23.35 -9.07
CA PRO A 61 -10.76 23.81 -8.54
C PRO A 61 -11.62 22.68 -7.98
N ASP A 62 -11.33 21.43 -8.34
CA ASP A 62 -12.03 20.23 -7.86
C ASP A 62 -11.39 19.63 -6.60
N TYR A 63 -10.22 20.13 -6.18
CA TYR A 63 -9.57 19.64 -4.98
C TYR A 63 -10.30 20.11 -3.74
N LYS A 64 -10.94 19.16 -3.05
CA LYS A 64 -11.48 19.36 -1.71
C LYS A 64 -10.46 18.79 -0.71
N PRO A 65 -9.78 19.62 0.09
CA PRO A 65 -8.95 19.12 1.17
C PRO A 65 -9.84 18.39 2.16
N PHE A 66 -9.47 17.16 2.51
CA PHE A 66 -10.16 16.41 3.57
C PHE A 66 -9.55 16.80 4.91
N ASN A 67 -10.39 17.31 5.80
CA ASN A 67 -10.03 17.58 7.19
C ASN A 67 -10.90 16.70 8.09
N ALA A 68 -10.32 15.65 8.67
CA ALA A 68 -11.05 14.71 9.51
C ALA A 68 -11.83 15.37 10.66
N ALA A 69 -11.35 16.49 11.20
CA ALA A 69 -12.03 17.19 12.29
C ALA A 69 -13.27 17.97 11.83
N GLU A 70 -13.26 18.48 10.59
CA GLU A 70 -14.36 19.30 10.04
C GLU A 70 -15.35 18.44 9.25
N ASP A 71 -14.85 17.47 8.48
CA ASP A 71 -15.65 16.61 7.60
C ASP A 71 -16.26 15.42 8.36
N MET A 72 -15.69 15.04 9.51
CA MET A 72 -16.14 13.89 10.32
C MET A 72 -16.14 14.17 11.83
N PRO A 73 -16.82 15.22 12.31
CA PRO A 73 -16.76 15.66 13.72
C PRO A 73 -17.26 14.61 14.74
N ASP A 74 -18.20 13.76 14.33
CA ASP A 74 -18.76 12.70 15.18
C ASP A 74 -18.02 11.35 15.06
N PHE A 75 -17.03 11.25 14.19
CA PHE A 75 -16.32 10.00 13.96
C PHE A 75 -15.34 9.71 15.10
N LYS A 76 -15.66 8.68 15.90
CA LYS A 76 -14.82 8.21 16.99
C LYS A 76 -14.41 6.77 16.73
N ILE A 77 -13.09 6.54 16.73
CA ILE A 77 -12.54 5.18 16.67
C ILE A 77 -12.52 4.63 18.10
N ILE A 78 -13.33 3.60 18.37
CA ILE A 78 -13.31 2.91 19.65
C ILE A 78 -12.19 1.86 19.62
N GLN A 79 -11.09 2.19 20.26
CA GLN A 79 -9.95 1.30 20.42
C GLN A 79 -10.23 0.33 21.58
N TRP A 80 -10.67 -0.89 21.24
CA TRP A 80 -11.03 -1.89 22.25
C TRP A 80 -9.85 -2.80 22.67
N LYS A 81 -8.74 -2.77 21.91
CA LYS A 81 -7.50 -3.46 22.28
C LYS A 81 -6.64 -2.59 23.18
N SER A 82 -6.08 -3.16 24.24
CA SER A 82 -5.24 -2.42 25.21
C SER A 82 -3.93 -1.91 24.58
N LYS A 83 -3.42 -2.64 23.58
CA LYS A 83 -2.32 -2.22 22.72
C LYS A 83 -2.61 -2.57 21.26
N VAL A 84 -1.89 -1.93 20.33
CA VAL A 84 -1.94 -2.27 18.90
C VAL A 84 -0.59 -2.80 18.48
N VAL A 85 -0.56 -4.04 18.02
CA VAL A 85 0.62 -4.66 17.41
C VAL A 85 0.32 -4.86 15.94
N ARG A 86 1.11 -4.21 15.07
CA ARG A 86 0.95 -4.33 13.62
C ARG A 86 1.46 -5.69 13.18
N ALA A 87 0.94 -6.20 12.05
CA ALA A 87 1.36 -7.49 11.50
C ALA A 87 2.88 -7.62 11.30
N GLN A 88 3.55 -6.50 10.97
CA GLN A 88 5.01 -6.41 10.80
C GLN A 88 5.79 -6.68 12.08
N ASP A 89 5.20 -6.34 13.22
CA ASP A 89 5.86 -6.29 14.52
C ASP A 89 5.53 -7.52 15.38
N ILE A 90 4.62 -8.40 14.95
CA ILE A 90 4.13 -9.54 15.74
C ILE A 90 5.30 -10.44 16.16
N GLU A 91 6.14 -10.85 15.20
CA GLU A 91 7.27 -11.75 15.44
C GLU A 91 8.28 -11.16 16.42
N SER A 92 8.56 -9.84 16.33
CA SER A 92 9.47 -9.17 17.26
C SER A 92 8.86 -8.86 18.63
N SER A 93 7.53 -8.78 18.71
CA SER A 93 6.83 -8.35 19.93
C SER A 93 6.55 -9.48 20.91
N PHE A 94 6.58 -10.73 20.45
CA PHE A 94 6.14 -11.88 21.25
C PHE A 94 7.07 -13.07 21.11
N THR A 95 7.40 -13.66 22.25
CA THR A 95 7.97 -15.01 22.32
C THR A 95 6.87 -16.03 22.64
N PRO A 96 7.08 -17.33 22.36
CA PRO A 96 6.11 -18.36 22.74
C PRO A 96 5.73 -18.32 24.23
N GLU A 97 6.69 -18.03 25.10
CA GLU A 97 6.50 -17.95 26.55
C GLU A 97 5.59 -16.77 26.91
N SER A 98 5.80 -15.60 26.30
CA SER A 98 4.94 -14.42 26.52
C SER A 98 3.51 -14.64 26.06
N VAL A 99 3.29 -15.44 25.01
CA VAL A 99 1.94 -15.82 24.56
C VAL A 99 1.30 -16.79 25.54
N ALA A 100 2.08 -17.77 26.04
CA ALA A 100 1.59 -18.71 27.05
C ALA A 100 1.19 -17.99 28.35
N GLU A 101 2.00 -17.01 28.80
CA GLU A 101 1.68 -16.14 29.93
C GLU A 101 0.40 -15.35 29.69
N ALA A 102 0.27 -14.70 28.53
CA ALA A 102 -0.94 -13.96 28.18
C ALA A 102 -2.20 -14.84 28.22
N ILE A 103 -2.11 -16.08 27.73
CA ILE A 103 -3.21 -17.07 27.79
C ILE A 103 -3.55 -17.41 29.24
N CYS A 104 -2.54 -17.71 30.08
CA CYS A 104 -2.74 -18.03 31.50
C CYS A 104 -3.42 -16.87 32.24
N ASP A 105 -2.93 -15.65 32.03
CA ASP A 105 -3.47 -14.45 32.68
C ASP A 105 -4.90 -14.18 32.22
N THR A 106 -5.19 -14.32 30.92
CA THR A 106 -6.54 -14.09 30.39
C THR A 106 -7.52 -15.13 30.94
N TYR A 107 -7.06 -16.39 31.09
CA TYR A 107 -7.88 -17.43 31.68
C TYR A 107 -8.15 -17.16 33.16
N SER A 108 -7.11 -16.76 33.90
CA SER A 108 -7.22 -16.41 35.32
C SER A 108 -8.16 -15.24 35.57
N GLU A 109 -8.17 -14.23 34.70
CA GLU A 109 -9.09 -13.09 34.80
C GLU A 109 -10.55 -13.48 34.58
N LEU A 110 -10.83 -14.38 33.63
CA LEU A 110 -12.20 -14.75 33.28
C LEU A 110 -12.78 -15.85 34.16
N LYS A 111 -11.96 -16.81 34.61
CA LYS A 111 -12.41 -17.97 35.41
C LYS A 111 -11.97 -17.91 36.87
N GLY A 112 -11.14 -16.95 37.27
CA GLY A 112 -10.61 -16.85 38.63
C GLY A 112 -9.69 -18.00 39.05
N SER A 113 -9.22 -18.81 38.10
CA SER A 113 -8.37 -19.97 38.35
C SER A 113 -7.09 -19.90 37.54
N THR A 114 -5.96 -20.17 38.19
CA THR A 114 -4.66 -20.16 37.53
C THR A 114 -4.44 -21.48 36.80
N ILE A 115 -3.99 -21.37 35.55
CA ILE A 115 -3.60 -22.51 34.72
C ILE A 115 -2.11 -22.45 34.43
N SER A 116 -1.55 -23.58 33.99
CA SER A 116 -0.17 -23.65 33.54
C SER A 116 -0.10 -24.18 32.11
N PRO A 117 0.95 -23.82 31.34
CA PRO A 117 1.12 -24.27 29.96
C PRO A 117 1.05 -25.79 29.80
N ASN A 118 1.52 -26.54 30.80
CA ASN A 118 1.51 -28.01 30.80
C ASN A 118 0.10 -28.62 30.88
N LYS A 119 -0.93 -27.83 31.16
CA LYS A 119 -2.33 -28.27 31.29
C LYS A 119 -3.24 -27.71 30.20
N PHE A 120 -2.70 -27.06 29.16
CA PHE A 120 -3.51 -26.46 28.09
C PHE A 120 -4.36 -27.48 27.33
N SER A 121 -3.93 -28.74 27.27
CA SER A 121 -4.68 -29.85 26.67
C SER A 121 -5.99 -30.15 27.38
N ASP A 122 -6.03 -29.91 28.70
CA ASP A 122 -7.12 -30.32 29.57
C ASP A 122 -8.21 -29.24 29.67
N ILE A 123 -7.92 -28.04 29.14
CA ILE A 123 -8.81 -26.88 29.24
C ILE A 123 -9.64 -26.78 27.97
N SER A 124 -10.93 -27.04 28.12
CA SER A 124 -11.90 -26.96 27.04
C SER A 124 -12.33 -25.51 26.75
N LEU A 125 -12.37 -25.17 25.46
CA LEU A 125 -12.98 -23.96 24.90
C LEU A 125 -14.26 -24.31 24.11
N ALA A 126 -14.93 -25.42 24.45
CA ALA A 126 -16.14 -25.86 23.76
C ALA A 126 -17.36 -24.95 24.01
N ASP A 127 -17.41 -24.28 25.17
CA ASP A 127 -18.43 -23.27 25.46
C ASP A 127 -18.20 -22.04 24.56
N LEU A 128 -19.16 -21.78 23.67
CA LEU A 128 -19.08 -20.72 22.68
C LEU A 128 -18.99 -19.33 23.31
N GLN A 129 -19.75 -19.08 24.37
CA GLN A 129 -19.77 -17.78 25.03
C GLN A 129 -18.42 -17.53 25.70
N PHE A 130 -17.95 -18.50 26.49
CA PHE A 130 -16.65 -18.41 27.11
C PHE A 130 -15.52 -18.27 26.08
N ARG A 131 -15.55 -19.06 25.00
CA ARG A 131 -14.53 -18.98 23.94
C ARG A 131 -14.48 -17.61 23.29
N PHE A 132 -15.64 -16.99 23.03
CA PHE A 132 -15.71 -15.64 22.48
C PHE A 132 -15.12 -14.61 23.46
N ASP A 133 -15.54 -14.65 24.72
CA ASP A 133 -15.07 -13.70 25.74
C ASP A 133 -13.56 -13.86 25.99
N PHE A 134 -13.08 -15.10 26.02
CA PHE A 134 -11.67 -15.45 26.12
C PHE A 134 -10.86 -14.95 24.93
N ALA A 135 -11.31 -15.23 23.71
CA ALA A 135 -10.66 -14.77 22.48
C ALA A 135 -10.58 -13.25 22.42
N LYS A 136 -11.66 -12.56 22.76
CA LYS A 136 -11.72 -11.10 22.79
C LYS A 136 -10.75 -10.53 23.81
N ALA A 137 -10.76 -11.03 25.05
CA ALA A 137 -9.83 -10.57 26.08
C ALA A 137 -8.37 -10.82 25.67
N LEU A 138 -8.09 -11.99 25.08
CA LEU A 138 -6.76 -12.35 24.61
C LEU A 138 -6.29 -11.46 23.45
N GLN A 139 -7.14 -11.20 22.45
CA GLN A 139 -6.86 -10.28 21.34
C GLN A 139 -6.62 -8.85 21.85
N SER A 140 -7.38 -8.40 22.86
CA SER A 140 -7.17 -7.09 23.47
C SER A 140 -5.78 -6.99 24.09
N ARG A 141 -5.35 -8.05 24.81
CA ARG A 141 -4.03 -8.13 25.46
C ARG A 141 -2.88 -8.29 24.47
N LEU A 142 -3.01 -9.15 23.46
CA LEU A 142 -1.98 -9.37 22.45
C LEU A 142 -1.86 -8.19 21.48
N GLY A 143 -2.96 -7.49 21.22
CA GLY A 143 -2.98 -6.32 20.35
C GLY A 143 -2.98 -6.62 18.85
N PHE A 144 -3.04 -7.89 18.46
CA PHE A 144 -3.27 -8.33 17.09
C PHE A 144 -4.51 -9.24 17.01
N ASP A 145 -5.09 -9.33 15.81
CA ASP A 145 -6.29 -10.14 15.59
C ASP A 145 -5.95 -11.60 15.40
N ILE A 146 -6.77 -12.46 16.02
CA ILE A 146 -6.72 -13.90 15.79
C ILE A 146 -7.79 -14.24 14.76
N SER A 147 -7.43 -15.00 13.72
CA SER A 147 -8.37 -15.31 12.64
C SER A 147 -9.60 -16.06 13.15
N ASP A 148 -10.77 -15.73 12.60
CA ASP A 148 -12.03 -16.42 12.93
C ASP A 148 -11.95 -17.92 12.62
N TYR A 149 -11.18 -18.30 11.61
CA TYR A 149 -10.89 -19.69 11.28
C TYR A 149 -10.20 -20.42 12.43
N THR A 150 -9.17 -19.80 13.02
CA THR A 150 -8.47 -20.32 14.20
C THR A 150 -9.43 -20.44 15.39
N MET A 151 -10.26 -19.42 15.63
CA MET A 151 -11.24 -19.40 16.73
C MET A 151 -12.31 -20.49 16.59
N THR A 152 -12.78 -20.72 15.38
CA THR A 152 -13.80 -21.74 15.09
C THR A 152 -13.27 -23.13 15.42
N ARG A 153 -12.00 -23.41 15.10
CA ARG A 153 -11.33 -24.71 15.30
C ARG A 153 -10.75 -24.91 16.70
N ALA A 154 -10.52 -23.83 17.46
CA ALA A 154 -9.99 -23.90 18.81
C ALA A 154 -11.04 -24.42 19.79
N HIS A 155 -11.06 -25.74 20.01
CA HIS A 155 -11.90 -26.39 21.02
C HIS A 155 -11.20 -26.61 22.36
N ASN A 156 -9.89 -26.37 22.42
CA ASN A 156 -9.09 -26.39 23.64
C ASN A 156 -8.01 -25.30 23.57
N VAL A 157 -7.42 -25.00 24.73
CA VAL A 157 -6.40 -23.96 24.84
C VAL A 157 -5.10 -24.36 24.13
N ASP A 158 -4.75 -25.65 24.14
CA ASP A 158 -3.54 -26.15 23.48
C ASP A 158 -3.54 -25.91 21.97
N TYR A 159 -4.65 -26.20 21.28
CA TYR A 159 -4.81 -25.92 19.86
C TYR A 159 -4.64 -24.42 19.58
N LEU A 160 -5.30 -23.57 20.37
CA LEU A 160 -5.18 -22.13 20.24
C LEU A 160 -3.73 -21.67 20.42
N TYR A 161 -3.05 -22.12 21.46
CA TYR A 161 -1.65 -21.81 21.71
C TYR A 161 -0.76 -22.26 20.54
N SER A 162 -0.98 -23.47 20.01
CA SER A 162 -0.22 -24.00 18.87
C SER A 162 -0.39 -23.15 17.61
N GLU A 163 -1.59 -22.64 17.35
CA GLU A 163 -1.87 -21.78 16.20
C GLU A 163 -1.26 -20.39 16.40
N LEU A 164 -1.35 -19.82 17.61
CA LEU A 164 -0.70 -18.55 17.92
C LEU A 164 0.81 -18.64 17.79
N ARG A 165 1.43 -19.77 18.17
CA ARG A 165 2.86 -20.03 17.95
C ARG A 165 3.24 -19.97 16.47
N LYS A 166 2.38 -20.47 15.57
CA LYS A 166 2.61 -20.36 14.13
C LYS A 166 2.52 -18.92 13.65
N VAL A 167 1.56 -18.16 14.17
CA VAL A 167 1.38 -16.74 13.83
C VAL A 167 2.59 -15.91 14.26
N ILE A 168 3.08 -16.08 15.49
CA ILE A 168 4.26 -15.32 15.97
C ILE A 168 5.56 -15.77 15.30
N ALA A 169 5.67 -17.04 14.88
CA ALA A 169 6.83 -17.53 14.15
C ALA A 169 6.78 -17.17 12.65
N HIS A 170 5.63 -16.73 12.15
CA HIS A 170 5.47 -16.36 10.74
C HIS A 170 6.09 -14.99 10.50
N ARG A 171 7.06 -14.94 9.59
CA ARG A 171 7.65 -13.69 9.15
C ARG A 171 6.65 -12.88 8.37
N TRP A 172 6.54 -11.61 8.71
CA TRP A 172 5.66 -10.71 8.00
C TRP A 172 6.02 -10.66 6.51
N SER A 173 5.03 -10.91 5.66
CA SER A 173 5.10 -10.77 4.21
C SER A 173 4.06 -9.76 3.73
N SER A 174 4.37 -9.09 2.62
CA SER A 174 3.43 -8.14 2.01
C SER A 174 2.34 -8.90 1.26
N GLU A 175 1.08 -8.50 1.46
CA GLU A 175 -0.05 -9.06 0.70
C GLU A 175 0.11 -8.88 -0.82
N ARG A 176 0.80 -7.83 -1.26
CA ARG A 176 1.09 -7.61 -2.68
C ARG A 176 1.94 -8.73 -3.27
N ASN A 177 2.78 -9.37 -2.46
CA ASN A 177 3.69 -10.44 -2.85
C ASN A 177 3.61 -11.59 -1.83
N PRO A 178 2.57 -12.44 -1.90
CA PRO A 178 2.33 -13.48 -0.91
C PRO A 178 3.40 -14.58 -0.91
N ASN A 179 4.09 -14.77 -2.04
CA ASN A 179 5.16 -15.77 -2.19
C ASN A 179 6.55 -15.20 -1.88
N ALA A 180 6.64 -14.00 -1.30
CA ALA A 180 7.92 -13.41 -0.96
C ALA A 180 8.62 -14.23 0.13
N ILE A 181 9.90 -14.54 -0.10
CA ILE A 181 10.75 -15.18 0.90
C ILE A 181 11.43 -14.08 1.70
N VAL A 182 11.13 -14.01 3.00
CA VAL A 182 11.73 -13.02 3.90
C VAL A 182 12.91 -13.67 4.61
N LEU A 183 14.11 -13.37 4.13
CA LEU A 183 15.37 -13.84 4.67
C LEU A 183 15.98 -12.79 5.59
N ARG A 184 16.59 -13.22 6.68
CA ARG A 184 17.41 -12.35 7.54
C ARG A 184 18.82 -12.91 7.69
N PRO A 185 19.84 -12.08 7.93
CA PRO A 185 21.21 -12.57 8.13
C PRO A 185 21.35 -13.56 9.28
N GLU A 186 20.49 -13.49 10.29
CA GLU A 186 20.52 -14.41 11.42
C GLU A 186 20.23 -15.86 10.98
N ASP A 187 19.52 -16.05 9.86
CA ASP A 187 19.24 -17.38 9.26
C ASP A 187 20.47 -18.07 8.70
N PHE A 188 21.49 -17.28 8.36
CA PHE A 188 22.74 -17.75 7.76
C PHE A 188 23.89 -17.63 8.74
N SER A 189 23.61 -17.43 10.03
CA SER A 189 24.61 -17.27 11.09
C SER A 189 25.59 -18.44 11.19
N GLU A 190 25.15 -19.66 10.86
CA GLU A 190 25.99 -20.87 10.83
C GLU A 190 26.78 -21.03 9.52
N THR A 191 26.46 -20.25 8.48
CA THR A 191 26.99 -20.40 7.13
C THR A 191 27.85 -19.19 6.74
N ALA A 192 29.14 -19.23 7.06
CA ALA A 192 30.07 -18.10 6.92
C ALA A 192 30.24 -17.56 5.48
N ASN A 193 29.89 -18.34 4.46
CA ASN A 193 30.02 -17.98 3.05
C ASN A 193 28.75 -17.38 2.43
N VAL A 194 27.66 -17.23 3.18
CA VAL A 194 26.40 -16.65 2.70
C VAL A 194 26.15 -15.32 3.40
N TYR A 195 25.89 -14.28 2.62
CA TYR A 195 25.48 -12.98 3.15
C TYR A 195 24.26 -12.47 2.37
N LEU A 196 23.41 -11.74 3.07
CA LEU A 196 22.32 -11.00 2.46
C LEU A 196 22.78 -9.58 2.17
N ASN A 197 22.65 -9.16 0.92
CA ASN A 197 22.83 -7.76 0.56
C ASN A 197 21.72 -6.92 1.20
N ARG A 198 22.10 -5.96 2.04
CA ARG A 198 21.20 -5.01 2.74
C ARG A 198 21.26 -3.61 2.11
N GLU A 199 21.64 -3.51 0.85
CA GLU A 199 21.66 -2.24 0.12
C GLU A 199 20.27 -1.59 0.13
N ARG A 200 20.26 -0.28 0.43
CA ARG A 200 19.07 0.56 0.35
C ARG A 200 18.60 0.64 -1.10
N THR A 201 17.31 0.88 -1.30
CA THR A 201 16.78 1.15 -2.65
C THR A 201 17.43 2.41 -3.24
N GLU A 202 17.50 2.53 -4.56
CA GLU A 202 18.08 3.72 -5.21
C GLU A 202 17.39 5.02 -4.76
N GLU A 203 16.08 4.97 -4.51
CA GLU A 203 15.30 6.09 -3.99
C GLU A 203 15.75 6.49 -2.58
N GLU A 204 15.93 5.52 -1.69
CA GLU A 204 16.43 5.76 -0.32
C GLU A 204 17.88 6.27 -0.33
N GLN A 205 18.73 5.70 -1.19
CA GLN A 205 20.11 6.15 -1.35
C GLN A 205 20.16 7.61 -1.81
N LYS A 206 19.34 7.98 -2.80
CA LYS A 206 19.22 9.35 -3.29
C LYS A 206 18.71 10.29 -2.21
N LYS A 207 17.67 9.90 -1.46
CA LYS A 207 17.13 10.72 -0.38
C LYS A 207 18.18 11.01 0.70
N VAL A 208 18.94 10.00 1.10
CA VAL A 208 20.01 10.14 2.11
C VAL A 208 21.13 11.02 1.59
N LEU A 209 21.48 10.90 0.30
CA LEU A 209 22.45 11.78 -0.34
C LEU A 209 21.97 13.22 -0.36
N ASP A 210 20.71 13.47 -0.72
CA ASP A 210 20.12 14.81 -0.73
C ASP A 210 20.12 15.41 0.69
N GLU A 211 19.73 14.64 1.71
CA GLU A 211 19.80 15.06 3.12
C GLU A 211 21.24 15.40 3.57
N LEU A 212 22.24 14.64 3.12
CA LEU A 212 23.65 14.92 3.42
C LEU A 212 24.13 16.19 2.72
N VAL A 213 23.75 16.40 1.46
CA VAL A 213 24.10 17.60 0.69
C VAL A 213 23.48 18.84 1.34
N GLU A 214 22.22 18.77 1.80
CA GLU A 214 21.58 19.86 2.51
C GLU A 214 22.28 20.18 3.84
N LYS A 215 22.63 19.17 4.63
CA LYS A 215 23.39 19.37 5.89
C LYS A 215 24.73 20.06 5.64
N VAL A 216 25.45 19.65 4.59
CA VAL A 216 26.73 20.28 4.23
C VAL A 216 26.51 21.73 3.81
N ARG A 217 25.51 22.02 2.96
CA ARG A 217 25.18 23.40 2.54
C ARG A 217 24.78 24.30 3.70
N ALA A 218 24.02 23.78 4.66
CA ALA A 218 23.64 24.50 5.86
C ALA A 218 24.84 24.77 6.78
N SER A 219 25.79 23.84 6.89
CA SER A 219 27.03 24.03 7.67
C SER A 219 28.08 24.91 6.99
N ALA A 220 28.00 25.06 5.66
CA ALA A 220 28.92 25.84 4.84
C ALA A 220 28.44 27.27 4.54
N SER A 221 27.21 27.62 4.94
CA SER A 221 26.71 28.99 4.88
C SER A 221 27.00 29.69 6.21
N PRO A 222 27.87 30.72 6.24
CA PRO A 222 28.21 31.47 7.46
C PRO A 222 27.05 32.33 8.00
#